data_AF-A0A6C0IDN5-F1
#
_entry.id   AF-A0A6C0IDN5-F1
#
_cell.length_a   1.000
_cell.length_b   1.000
_cell.length_c   1.000
_cell.angle_alpha   90.00
_cell.angle_beta   90.00
_cell.angle_gamma   90.00
#
_symmetry.space_group_name_H-M   'P 1'
#
loop_
_entity.id
_entity.type
_entity.pdbx_description
1 polymer ?
#
loop_
_entity_poly.entity_id
_entity_poly.type
_entity_poly.pdbx_seq_one_letter_code
_entity_poly.pdbx_strand_id
1 'polypeptide(L)'
;MGCDYYIEKYLYICYKDKTKDYIELSRDRGYFYFSDLDEDDPDYEIKNNELIRLQLEPRNKPLIIYQKDEFVTNLLENKYRPIVERNMQNGKCFLDIEKIIKKENRYERD
;
A
#
# COMPACT_ATOMS: atom_id res chain seq x y z
N MET A 1 6.60 -20.18 -17.35
CA MET A 1 7.43 -19.28 -16.52
C MET A 1 6.53 -18.61 -15.46
N GLY A 2 7.06 -17.85 -14.50
CA GLY A 2 6.24 -17.10 -13.53
C GLY A 2 6.97 -15.86 -13.03
N CYS A 3 6.30 -15.03 -12.23
CA CYS A 3 6.82 -13.74 -11.75
C CYS A 3 6.64 -13.58 -10.24
N ASP A 4 7.67 -13.05 -9.59
CA ASP A 4 7.63 -12.60 -8.21
C ASP A 4 7.00 -11.21 -8.12
N TYR A 5 6.16 -11.01 -7.11
CA TYR A 5 5.64 -9.69 -6.78
C TYR A 5 5.68 -9.43 -5.28
N TYR A 6 5.63 -8.15 -4.92
CA TYR A 6 5.57 -7.71 -3.52
C TYR A 6 4.24 -7.04 -3.23
N ILE A 7 3.77 -7.21 -1.99
CA ILE A 7 2.60 -6.53 -1.45
C ILE A 7 3.09 -5.71 -0.26
N GLU A 8 3.03 -4.40 -0.40
CA GLU A 8 3.37 -3.46 0.66
C GLU A 8 2.13 -2.85 1.26
N LYS A 9 2.06 -2.83 2.58
CA LYS A 9 1.06 -2.06 3.32
C LYS A 9 1.78 -0.96 4.06
N TYR A 10 1.31 0.27 3.90
CA TYR A 10 1.94 1.43 4.52
C TYR A 10 0.90 2.46 5.00
N LEU A 11 1.32 3.29 5.95
CA LEU A 11 0.63 4.52 6.31
C LEU A 11 1.18 5.64 5.45
N TYR A 12 0.29 6.28 4.72
CA TYR A 12 0.54 7.51 3.99
C TYR A 12 0.10 8.69 4.85
N ILE A 13 1.05 9.50 5.31
CA ILE A 13 0.81 10.64 6.18
C ILE A 13 0.94 11.91 5.35
N CYS A 14 -0.12 12.70 5.32
CA CYS A 14 -0.11 14.06 4.78
C CYS A 14 -0.02 15.05 5.94
N TYR A 15 0.93 15.97 5.85
CA TYR A 15 1.06 17.08 6.80
C TYR A 15 0.39 18.35 6.25
N LYS A 16 0.06 19.26 7.16
CA LYS A 16 -0.56 20.56 6.85
C LYS A 16 0.32 21.42 5.93
N ASP A 17 1.64 21.29 6.04
CA ASP A 17 2.65 21.93 5.19
C ASP A 17 2.80 21.29 3.79
N LYS A 18 1.93 20.32 3.45
CA LYS A 18 1.93 19.55 2.20
C LYS A 18 3.10 18.59 2.01
N THR A 19 3.96 18.43 3.02
CA THR A 19 4.91 17.33 3.06
C THR A 19 4.19 16.00 3.28
N LYS A 20 4.88 14.92 2.92
CA LYS A 20 4.32 13.56 2.97
C LYS A 20 5.35 12.62 3.56
N ASP A 21 4.89 11.73 4.43
CA ASP A 21 5.71 10.62 4.94
C ASP A 21 5.01 9.29 4.70
N TYR A 22 5.83 8.24 4.67
CA TYR A 22 5.42 6.87 4.42
C TYR A 22 5.99 5.99 5.52
N ILE A 23 5.13 5.25 6.22
CA ILE A 23 5.55 4.27 7.22
C ILE A 23 5.15 2.90 6.71
N GLU A 24 6.12 2.05 6.41
CA GLU A 24 5.88 0.65 6.07
C GLU A 24 5.32 -0.09 7.29
N LEU A 25 4.21 -0.79 7.12
CA LEU A 25 3.59 -1.63 8.14
C LEU A 25 3.97 -3.10 7.96
N SER A 26 4.00 -3.56 6.72
CA SER A 26 4.35 -4.92 6.35
C SER A 26 4.69 -4.99 4.87
N ARG A 27 5.59 -5.91 4.52
CA ARG A 27 5.90 -6.30 3.15
C ARG A 27 5.81 -7.82 3.04
N ASP A 28 4.96 -8.29 2.13
CA ASP A 28 4.75 -9.70 1.83
C ASP A 28 5.25 -10.00 0.41
N ARG A 29 5.75 -11.21 0.15
CA ARG A 29 6.12 -11.69 -1.19
C ARG A 29 5.05 -12.64 -1.71
N GLY A 30 4.70 -12.51 -2.98
CA GLY A 30 3.86 -13.44 -3.72
C GLY A 30 4.53 -13.90 -5.01
N TYR A 31 3.98 -14.94 -5.62
CA TYR A 31 4.41 -15.47 -6.90
C TYR A 31 3.18 -15.89 -7.70
N PHE A 32 3.16 -15.62 -9.00
CA PHE A 32 2.13 -16.13 -9.92
C PHE A 32 2.77 -16.81 -11.13
N TYR A 33 2.06 -17.79 -11.68
CA TYR A 33 2.50 -18.60 -12.81
C TYR A 33 1.81 -18.13 -14.09
N PHE A 34 2.55 -18.13 -15.20
CA PHE A 34 2.03 -17.90 -16.56
C PHE A 34 1.59 -19.20 -17.24
N SER A 35 1.46 -20.31 -16.49
CA SER A 35 1.39 -21.68 -17.02
C SER A 35 0.15 -22.00 -17.86
N ASP A 36 -0.88 -21.16 -17.80
CA ASP A 36 -2.15 -21.38 -18.49
C ASP A 36 -2.24 -20.58 -19.80
N LEU A 37 -1.17 -19.86 -20.17
CA LEU A 37 -1.09 -19.05 -21.39
C LEU A 37 -0.18 -19.76 -22.39
N ASP A 38 -0.75 -20.18 -23.52
CA ASP A 38 -0.01 -20.75 -24.64
C ASP A 38 0.66 -19.60 -25.42
N GLU A 39 2.00 -19.62 -25.54
CA GLU A 39 2.76 -18.57 -26.24
C GLU A 39 2.40 -18.51 -27.74
N ASP A 40 1.87 -19.60 -28.30
CA ASP A 40 1.37 -19.67 -29.68
C ASP A 40 -0.05 -19.09 -29.83
N ASP A 41 -0.69 -18.65 -28.74
CA ASP A 41 -1.99 -17.97 -28.76
C ASP A 41 -1.81 -16.53 -29.28
N PRO A 42 -2.54 -16.12 -30.34
CA PRO A 42 -2.46 -14.76 -30.87
C PRO A 42 -2.86 -13.68 -29.84
N ASP A 43 -3.59 -14.04 -28.79
CA ASP A 43 -3.97 -13.14 -27.69
C ASP A 43 -3.05 -13.27 -26.45
N TYR A 44 -1.94 -14.00 -26.54
CA TYR A 44 -1.02 -14.27 -25.42
C TYR A 44 -0.62 -13.01 -24.66
N GLU A 45 -0.13 -11.97 -25.37
CA GLU A 45 0.30 -10.72 -24.74
C GLU A 45 -0.84 -10.03 -23.97
N ILE A 46 -2.05 -10.05 -24.53
CA ILE A 46 -3.23 -9.41 -23.92
C ILE A 46 -3.61 -10.17 -22.64
N LYS A 47 -3.70 -11.50 -22.70
CA LYS A 47 -4.04 -12.35 -21.55
C LYS A 47 -2.97 -12.28 -20.47
N ASN A 48 -1.70 -12.20 -20.86
CA ASN A 48 -0.58 -12.06 -19.93
C ASN A 48 -0.64 -10.71 -19.19
N ASN A 49 -0.86 -9.61 -19.91
CA ASN A 49 -1.00 -8.28 -19.32
C ASN A 49 -2.23 -8.18 -18.39
N GLU A 50 -3.36 -8.81 -18.75
CA GLU A 50 -4.52 -8.88 -17.87
C GLU A 50 -4.23 -9.66 -16.59
N LEU A 51 -3.53 -10.80 -16.69
CA LEU A 51 -3.13 -11.61 -15.54
C LEU A 51 -2.23 -10.82 -14.60
N ILE A 52 -1.20 -10.15 -15.13
CA ILE A 52 -0.31 -9.29 -14.35
C ILE A 52 -1.12 -8.18 -13.66
N ARG A 53 -1.99 -7.47 -14.42
CA ARG A 53 -2.84 -6.42 -13.87
C ARG A 53 -3.70 -6.91 -12.70
N LEU A 54 -4.35 -8.07 -12.84
CA LEU A 54 -5.21 -8.64 -11.80
C LEU A 54 -4.42 -9.05 -10.55
N GLN A 55 -3.20 -9.55 -10.70
CA GLN A 55 -2.36 -9.95 -9.56
C GLN A 55 -1.79 -8.73 -8.80
N LEU A 56 -1.43 -7.69 -9.55
CA LEU A 56 -0.88 -6.44 -9.02
C LEU A 56 -1.94 -5.42 -8.60
N GLU A 57 -3.23 -5.70 -8.80
CA GLU A 57 -4.28 -4.82 -8.31
C GLU A 57 -4.35 -4.85 -6.77
N PRO A 58 -4.23 -3.70 -6.07
CA PRO A 58 -4.38 -3.66 -4.62
C PRO A 58 -5.75 -4.20 -4.19
N ARG A 59 -5.77 -5.22 -3.33
CA ARG A 59 -7.03 -5.83 -2.88
C ARG A 59 -7.71 -5.00 -1.79
N ASN A 60 -6.92 -4.21 -1.06
CA ASN A 60 -7.42 -3.35 0.00
C ASN A 60 -7.66 -1.94 -0.52
N LYS A 61 -8.90 -1.45 -0.40
CA LYS A 61 -9.20 -0.04 -0.65
C LYS A 61 -8.46 0.84 0.35
N PRO A 62 -7.97 2.03 -0.07
CA PRO A 62 -7.37 2.99 0.85
C PRO A 62 -8.32 3.31 2.01
N LEU A 63 -7.82 3.17 3.24
CA LEU A 63 -8.60 3.39 4.46
C LEU A 63 -8.12 4.67 5.14
N ILE A 64 -9.02 5.64 5.33
CA ILE A 64 -8.72 6.84 6.10
C ILE A 64 -8.67 6.46 7.58
N ILE A 65 -7.54 6.72 8.23
CA ILE A 65 -7.30 6.41 9.64
C ILE A 65 -7.50 7.65 10.50
N TYR A 66 -7.05 8.79 9.99
CA TYR A 66 -7.03 10.06 10.71
C TYR A 66 -7.35 11.18 9.73
N GLN A 67 -8.24 12.09 10.12
CA GLN A 67 -8.61 13.29 9.36
C GLN A 67 -9.33 14.27 10.28
N LYS A 68 -9.27 15.57 10.01
CA LYS A 68 -9.92 16.62 10.81
C LYS A 68 -9.46 16.59 12.27
N ASP A 69 -8.15 16.44 12.44
CA ASP A 69 -7.46 16.41 13.74
C ASP A 69 -7.84 15.21 14.66
N GLU A 70 -8.61 14.22 14.16
CA GLU A 70 -9.07 13.06 14.95
C GLU A 70 -8.90 11.71 14.21
N PHE A 71 -8.78 10.64 14.99
CA PHE A 71 -8.85 9.28 14.47
C PHE A 71 -10.30 8.91 14.17
N VAL A 72 -10.52 8.18 13.07
CA VAL A 72 -11.88 7.78 12.65
C VAL A 72 -12.55 6.86 13.68
N THR A 73 -11.78 6.01 14.36
CA THR A 73 -12.26 5.18 15.47
C THR A 73 -11.16 4.94 16.51
N ASN A 74 -11.56 4.67 17.76
CA ASN A 74 -10.63 4.31 18.85
C ASN A 74 -9.80 3.05 18.54
N LEU A 75 -10.36 2.10 17.78
CA LEU A 75 -9.63 0.90 17.35
C LEU A 75 -8.45 1.25 16.44
N LEU A 76 -8.65 2.21 15.52
CA LEU A 76 -7.60 2.68 14.62
C LEU A 76 -6.58 3.52 15.39
N GLU A 77 -7.03 4.35 16.32
CA GLU A 77 -6.15 5.10 17.22
C GLU A 77 -5.21 4.19 18.00
N ASN A 78 -5.77 3.24 18.76
CA ASN A 78 -4.98 2.30 19.58
C ASN A 78 -3.98 1.50 18.74
N LYS A 79 -4.34 1.18 17.49
CA LYS A 79 -3.49 0.41 16.59
C LYS A 79 -2.37 1.24 15.94
N TYR A 80 -2.68 2.44 15.46
CA TYR A 80 -1.78 3.20 14.59
C TYR A 80 -1.09 4.38 15.27
N ARG A 81 -1.68 4.97 16.32
CA ARG A 81 -1.05 6.08 17.06
C ARG A 81 0.37 5.71 17.53
N PRO A 82 0.62 4.57 18.21
CA PRO A 82 1.96 4.24 18.68
C PRO A 82 2.98 4.03 17.55
N ILE A 83 2.51 3.55 16.40
CA ILE A 83 3.36 3.31 15.22
C ILE A 83 3.79 4.65 14.61
N VAL A 84 2.85 5.57 14.47
CA VAL A 84 3.11 6.90 13.91
C VAL A 84 4.01 7.69 14.85
N GLU A 85 3.72 7.70 16.16
CA GLU A 85 4.54 8.42 17.16
C GLU A 85 5.99 7.93 17.15
N ARG A 86 6.22 6.61 17.02
CA ARG A 86 7.57 6.03 16.97
C ARG A 86 8.35 6.42 15.71
N ASN A 87 7.66 6.61 14.59
CA ASN A 87 8.28 6.89 13.29
C ASN A 87 8.27 8.39 12.93
N MET A 88 7.72 9.26 13.79
CA MET A 88 7.79 10.70 13.60
C MET A 88 9.24 11.17 13.72
N GLN A 89 9.70 11.91 12.73
CA GLN A 89 11.01 12.57 12.78
C GLN A 89 10.99 13.74 13.78
N ASN A 90 12.17 14.04 14.33
CA ASN A 90 12.36 15.17 15.24
C ASN A 90 11.81 16.47 14.64
N GLY A 91 10.82 17.07 15.30
CA GLY A 91 10.22 18.35 14.91
C GLY A 91 8.83 18.27 14.29
N LYS A 92 8.34 17.08 13.92
CA LYS A 92 6.94 16.89 13.52
C LYS A 92 6.11 16.36 14.69
N CYS A 93 4.91 16.89 14.86
CA CYS A 93 3.97 16.41 15.87
C CYS A 93 2.65 15.96 15.24
N PHE A 94 1.83 15.25 16.02
CA PHE A 94 0.51 14.79 15.58
C PHE A 94 -0.40 15.92 15.14
N LEU A 95 -0.25 17.12 15.70
CA LEU A 95 -1.03 18.30 15.34
C LEU A 95 -0.69 18.83 13.94
N ASP A 96 0.47 18.46 13.40
CA ASP A 96 0.89 18.85 12.04
C ASP A 96 0.29 17.93 10.97
N ILE A 97 -0.28 16.79 11.37
CA ILE A 97 -0.89 15.83 10.45
C ILE A 97 -2.25 16.37 9.97
N GLU A 98 -2.43 16.43 8.67
CA GLU A 98 -3.71 16.73 8.02
C GLU A 98 -4.55 15.44 7.84
N LYS A 99 -3.88 14.35 7.44
CA LYS A 99 -4.55 13.08 7.11
C LYS A 99 -3.60 11.89 7.18
N ILE A 100 -4.09 10.76 7.68
CA ILE A 100 -3.40 9.46 7.58
C ILE A 100 -4.28 8.49 6.81
N ILE A 101 -3.70 7.84 5.82
CA ILE A 101 -4.38 6.84 4.98
C ILE A 101 -3.56 5.56 4.98
N LYS A 102 -4.17 4.42 5.31
CA LYS A 102 -3.57 3.13 5.04
C LYS A 102 -3.78 2.75 3.59
N LYS A 103 -2.71 2.36 2.91
CA LYS A 103 -2.72 1.91 1.53
C LYS A 103 -2.04 0.56 1.39
N GLU A 104 -2.42 -0.12 0.32
CA GLU A 104 -1.73 -1.30 -0.19
C GLU A 104 -1.16 -0.94 -1.57
N ASN A 105 0.08 -1.33 -1.82
CA ASN A 105 0.71 -1.25 -3.14
C ASN A 105 1.20 -2.64 -3.52
N ARG A 106 1.12 -2.97 -4.81
CA ARG A 106 1.67 -4.21 -5.34
C ARG A 106 2.46 -3.93 -6.60
N TYR A 107 3.60 -4.58 -6.73
CA TYR A 107 4.50 -4.36 -7.85
C TYR A 107 5.37 -5.61 -8.07
N GLU A 108 5.80 -5.81 -9.31
CA GLU A 108 6.72 -6.87 -9.68
C GLU A 108 8.11 -6.58 -9.14
N ARG A 109 8.90 -7.63 -8.96
CA ARG A 109 10.32 -7.47 -8.67
C ARG A 109 11.04 -7.01 -9.95
N ASP A 110 11.55 -5.78 -9.95
CA ASP A 110 12.51 -5.30 -10.96
C ASP A 110 13.77 -6.20 -11.03
#